data_AF-A0A956EEE0-F1
#
_entry.id   AF-A0A956EEE0-F1
#
_cell.length_a   1.000
_cell.length_b   1.000
_cell.length_c   1.000
_cell.angle_alpha   90.00
_cell.angle_beta   90.00
_cell.angle_gamma   90.00
#
_symmetry.space_group_name_H-M   'P 1'
#
loop_
_entity.id
_entity.type
_entity.pdbx_description
1 polymer ?
#
loop_
_entity_poly.entity_id
_entity_poly.type
_entity_poly.pdbx_seq_one_letter_code
_entity_poly.pdbx_strand_id
1 'polypeptide(L)' 'SAIASSSLATEWIKGKTIDEAYALKNSQIAEELNLPPVKIHCSVLAEDAIKSAIEDFKKKRAQKAALES' A
#
# COMPACT_ATOMS: atom_id res chain seq x y z
N SER A 1 -3.39 7.13 14.49
CA SER A 1 -3.27 7.52 13.07
C SER A 1 -2.78 6.36 12.23
N ALA A 2 -1.61 5.76 12.49
CA ALA A 2 -1.10 4.61 11.72
C ALA A 2 -2.11 3.45 11.54
N ILE A 3 -2.80 3.01 12.61
CA ILE A 3 -3.78 1.91 12.54
C ILE A 3 -4.94 2.24 11.57
N ALA A 4 -5.47 3.46 11.64
CA ALA A 4 -6.55 3.90 10.76
C ALA A 4 -6.09 4.03 9.30
N SER A 5 -4.89 4.56 9.08
CA SER A 5 -4.26 4.63 7.75
C SER A 5 -4.05 3.23 7.17
N SER A 6 -3.54 2.28 7.96
CA SER A 6 -3.32 0.89 7.52
C SER A 6 -4.64 0.17 7.21
N SER A 7 -5.66 0.28 8.07
CA SER A 7 -6.98 -0.32 7.79
C SER A 7 -7.64 0.25 6.54
N LEU A 8 -7.60 1.57 6.37
CA LEU A 8 -8.15 2.22 5.17
C LEU A 8 -7.42 1.73 3.91
N ALA A 9 -6.08 1.72 3.96
CA ALA A 9 -5.28 1.32 2.82
C ALA A 9 -5.48 -0.17 2.45
N THR A 10 -5.67 -1.07 3.43
CA THR A 10 -5.98 -2.48 3.15
C THR A 10 -7.34 -2.67 2.49
N GLU A 11 -8.35 -1.90 2.89
CA GLU A 11 -9.68 -1.99 2.26
C GLU A 11 -9.68 -1.36 0.87
N TRP A 12 -8.87 -0.32 0.63
CA TRP A 12 -8.73 0.29 -0.69
C TRP A 12 -8.05 -0.62 -1.71
N ILE A 13 -7.01 -1.36 -1.32
CA ILE A 13 -6.33 -2.30 -2.23
C ILE A 13 -7.11 -3.61 -2.44
N LYS A 14 -8.10 -3.90 -1.60
CA LYS A 14 -8.88 -5.13 -1.66
C LYS A 14 -9.84 -5.09 -2.85
N GLY A 15 -9.69 -6.05 -3.77
CA GLY A 15 -10.48 -6.10 -5.01
C GLY A 15 -9.98 -5.17 -6.12
N LYS A 16 -8.91 -4.41 -5.87
CA LYS A 16 -8.21 -3.63 -6.89
C LYS A 16 -7.14 -4.44 -7.60
N THR A 17 -6.76 -3.97 -8.78
CA THR A 17 -5.60 -4.53 -9.50
C THR A 17 -4.29 -4.09 -8.83
N ILE A 18 -3.21 -4.85 -9.09
CA ILE A 18 -1.87 -4.53 -8.59
C ILE A 18 -1.42 -3.12 -9.01
N ASP A 19 -1.81 -2.69 -10.22
CA ASP A 19 -1.46 -1.37 -10.75
C ASP A 19 -2.18 -0.24 -10.01
N GLU A 20 -3.49 -0.40 -9.77
CA GLU A 20 -4.25 0.56 -8.96
C GLU A 20 -3.75 0.63 -7.51
N ALA A 21 -3.37 -0.52 -6.93
CA ALA A 21 -2.79 -0.56 -5.59
C ALA A 21 -1.41 0.13 -5.56
N TYR A 22 -0.66 0.10 -6.65
CA TYR A 22 0.63 0.79 -6.79
C TYR A 22 0.47 2.30 -7.04
N ALA A 23 -0.61 2.70 -7.72
CA ALA A 23 -0.95 4.10 -7.99
C ALA A 23 -1.48 4.84 -6.75
N LEU A 24 -1.79 4.13 -5.66
CA LEU A 24 -2.28 4.67 -4.40
C LEU A 24 -1.23 5.56 -3.74
N LYS A 25 -1.58 6.82 -3.49
CA LYS A 25 -0.66 7.83 -2.92
C LYS A 25 -0.97 8.13 -1.45
N ASN A 26 0.08 8.36 -0.68
CA ASN A 26 0.02 8.83 0.71
C ASN A 26 -0.82 10.10 0.85
N SER A 27 -0.82 10.97 -0.16
CA SER A 27 -1.57 12.22 -0.17
C SER A 27 -3.07 11.98 -0.13
N GLN A 28 -3.58 10.94 -0.81
CA GLN A 28 -5.00 10.57 -0.77
C GLN A 28 -5.38 10.02 0.61
N ILE A 29 -4.52 9.22 1.23
CA ILE A 29 -4.73 8.72 2.60
C ILE A 29 -4.72 9.88 3.61
N ALA A 30 -3.82 10.85 3.43
CA ALA A 30 -3.70 12.02 4.29
C ALA A 30 -4.92 12.95 4.20
N GLU A 31 -5.44 13.15 3.00
CA GLU A 31 -6.64 13.93 2.73
C GLU A 31 -7.89 13.25 3.31
N GLU A 32 -8.07 11.94 3.08
CA GLU A 32 -9.24 11.20 3.53
C GLU A 32 -9.34 11.09 5.06
N LEU A 33 -8.20 10.97 5.74
CA LEU A 33 -8.14 10.97 7.21
C LEU A 33 -8.04 12.39 7.81
N ASN A 34 -8.07 13.43 6.97
CA ASN A 34 -7.97 14.84 7.37
C ASN A 34 -6.81 15.08 8.37
N LEU A 35 -5.66 14.45 8.10
CA LEU A 35 -4.55 14.38 9.03
C LEU A 35 -3.84 15.74 9.12
N PRO A 36 -3.63 16.30 10.32
CA PRO A 36 -2.85 17.52 10.48
C PRO A 36 -1.40 17.29 10.01
N PRO A 37 -0.68 18.33 9.56
CA PRO A 37 0.62 18.22 8.89
C PRO A 37 1.69 17.46 9.69
N VAL A 38 1.58 17.46 11.01
CA VAL A 38 2.44 16.71 11.94
C VAL A 38 2.25 15.18 11.91
N LYS A 39 1.16 14.65 11.32
CA LYS A 39 0.86 13.21 11.28
C LYS A 39 0.96 12.58 9.89
N ILE A 40 1.50 13.30 8.91
CA ILE A 40 1.72 12.83 7.54
C ILE A 40 2.70 11.64 7.48
N HIS A 41 3.62 11.50 8.45
CA HIS A 41 4.57 10.38 8.48
C HIS A 41 3.87 9.00 8.50
N CYS A 42 2.70 8.90 9.13
CA CYS A 42 1.91 7.66 9.15
C CYS A 42 1.39 7.28 7.76
N SER A 43 1.10 8.27 6.90
CA SER A 43 0.61 8.08 5.54
C SER A 43 1.73 7.67 4.58
N VAL A 44 2.93 8.23 4.77
CA VAL A 44 4.12 7.86 3.99
C VAL A 44 4.53 6.41 4.28
N LEU A 45 4.52 6.01 5.56
CA LEU A 45 4.82 4.63 5.94
C LEU A 45 3.81 3.62 5.36
N ALA A 46 2.52 3.98 5.30
CA ALA A 46 1.50 3.12 4.71
C ALA A 46 1.69 2.94 3.19
N GLU A 47 2.04 4.01 2.47
CA GLU A 47 2.34 3.93 1.02
C GLU A 47 3.57 3.04 0.75
N ASP A 48 4.65 3.26 1.49
CA ASP A 48 5.91 2.54 1.29
C ASP A 48 5.76 1.04 1.58
N ALA A 49 4.99 0.71 2.63
CA ALA A 49 4.64 -0.67 2.97
C ALA A 49 3.85 -1.37 1.84
N ILE A 50 2.90 -0.67 1.21
CA ILE A 50 2.11 -1.23 0.10
C ILE A 50 2.98 -1.46 -1.13
N LYS A 51 3.83 -0.48 -1.50
CA LYS A 51 4.76 -0.62 -2.63
C LYS A 51 5.71 -1.80 -2.42
N SER A 52 6.32 -1.87 -1.24
CA SER A 52 7.20 -2.98 -0.86
C SER A 52 6.48 -4.33 -0.90
N ALA A 53 5.25 -4.41 -0.41
CA ALA A 53 4.44 -5.63 -0.45
C ALA A 53 4.10 -6.05 -1.89
N ILE A 54 3.78 -5.10 -2.79
CA ILE A 54 3.51 -5.37 -4.20
C ILE A 54 4.78 -5.87 -4.91
N GLU A 55 5.93 -5.25 -4.66
CA GLU A 55 7.21 -5.68 -5.23
C GLU A 55 7.61 -7.08 -4.75
N ASP A 56 7.45 -7.36 -3.45
CA ASP A 56 7.67 -8.69 -2.88
C ASP A 56 6.72 -9.73 -3.50
N PHE A 57 5.45 -9.38 -3.66
CA PHE A 57 4.47 -10.24 -4.34
C PHE A 57 4.88 -10.57 -5.77
N LYS A 58 5.31 -9.56 -6.56
CA LYS A 58 5.80 -9.75 -7.93
C LYS A 58 7.03 -10.66 -7.97
N LYS A 59 8.00 -10.42 -7.08
CA LYS A 59 9.22 -11.24 -6.95
C LYS A 59 8.89 -12.69 -6.58
N LYS A 60 8.01 -12.90 -5.59
CA LYS A 60 7.56 -14.24 -5.19
C LYS A 60 6.77 -14.95 -6.28
N ARG A 61 5.93 -14.24 -7.05
CA ARG A 61 5.23 -14.80 -8.22
C ARG A 61 6.22 -15.29 -9.28
N ALA A 62 7.25 -14.49 -9.58
CA ALA A 62 8.30 -14.88 -10.52
C ALA A 62 9.12 -16.08 -10.02
N GLN A 63 9.49 -16.08 -8.73
CA GLN A 63 10.20 -17.21 -8.11
C GLN A 63 9.34 -18.48 -8.06
N LYS A 64 8.04 -18.36 -7.77
CA LYS A 64 7.11 -19.49 -7.77
C LYS A 64 6.95 -20.09 -9.17
N ALA A 65 6.82 -19.25 -10.20
CA ALA A 65 6.79 -19.72 -11.58
C ALA A 65 8.09 -20.45 -11.99
N ALA A 66 9.25 -19.97 -11.52
CA ALA A 66 10.54 -20.61 -11.76
C ALA A 66 10.76 -21.92 -10.96
N LEU A 67 10.09 -22.08 -9.81
CA LEU A 67 10.16 -23.29 -8.99
C LEU A 67 9.20 -24.40 -9.46
N GLU A 68 8.13 -24.03 -10.16
CA GLU A 68 7.14 -24.95 -10.73
C GLU A 68 7.45 -25.36 -12.19
N SER A 69 8.63 -25.00 -12.73
CA SER A 69 9.09 -25.35 -14.08
C SER A 69 10.18 -26.42 -14.08
#